data_AF-A0A3B0Q1S2-F1
#
_entry.id   AF-A0A3B0Q1S2-F1
#
_cell.length_a   1.000
_cell.length_b   1.000
_cell.length_c   1.000
_cell.angle_alpha   90.00
_cell.angle_beta   90.00
_cell.angle_gamma   90.00
#
_symmetry.space_group_name_H-M   'P 1'
#
loop_
_entity.id
_entity.type
_entity.pdbx_description
1 polymer ?
#
loop_
_entity_poly.entity_id
_entity_poly.type
_entity_poly.pdbx_seq_one_letter_code
_entity_poly.pdbx_strand_id
1 'polypeptide(L)'
;MQLKFKSEINQNDNVKNIEFTVPVTVYDEEKFKVLAFDEPNTNLKSMIELSEDEINIHNSSSTIYLKYQQEHEFTFHLDHQGKLFELLW
;
A
#
# COMPACT_ATOMS: atom_id res chain seq x y z
N MET A 1 3.32 14.17 -11.69
CA MET A 1 4.37 13.15 -11.89
C MET A 1 3.70 11.82 -12.23
N GLN A 2 4.38 10.85 -12.84
CA GLN A 2 3.86 9.48 -12.98
C GLN A 2 4.80 8.51 -12.26
N LEU A 3 4.23 7.49 -11.61
CA LEU A 3 4.99 6.40 -10.99
C LEU A 3 4.58 5.06 -11.59
N LYS A 4 5.59 4.21 -11.75
CA LYS A 4 5.45 2.82 -12.16
C LYS A 4 5.58 1.94 -10.93
N PHE A 5 4.52 1.21 -10.60
CA PHE A 5 4.49 0.25 -9.52
C PHE A 5 4.71 -1.15 -10.08
N LYS A 6 5.60 -1.90 -9.45
CA LYS A 6 5.87 -3.31 -9.77
C LYS A 6 5.88 -4.11 -8.48
N SER A 7 5.13 -5.19 -8.46
CA SER A 7 5.10 -6.16 -7.36
C SER A 7 5.36 -7.56 -7.90
N GLU A 8 6.20 -8.30 -7.19
CA GLU A 8 6.38 -9.73 -7.36
C GLU A 8 5.79 -10.42 -6.13
N ILE A 9 4.80 -11.28 -6.36
CA ILE A 9 4.08 -11.99 -5.32
C ILE A 9 4.42 -13.47 -5.46
N ASN A 10 5.09 -14.04 -4.46
CA ASN A 10 5.37 -15.47 -4.39
C ASN A 10 4.40 -16.13 -3.39
N GLN A 11 3.53 -16.99 -3.91
CA GLN A 11 2.61 -17.81 -3.10
C GLN A 11 2.79 -19.28 -3.47
N ASN A 12 3.36 -20.07 -2.55
CA ASN A 12 3.59 -21.50 -2.75
C ASN A 12 4.29 -21.80 -4.10
N ASP A 13 5.43 -21.16 -4.34
CA ASP A 13 6.25 -21.25 -5.57
C ASP A 13 5.58 -20.73 -6.85
N ASN A 14 4.37 -20.17 -6.76
CA ASN A 14 3.73 -19.46 -7.86
C ASN A 14 4.09 -17.98 -7.79
N VAL A 15 4.94 -17.55 -8.71
CA VAL A 15 5.34 -16.14 -8.84
C VAL A 15 4.37 -15.42 -9.79
N LYS A 16 3.66 -14.43 -9.25
CA LYS A 16 2.82 -13.51 -10.00
C LYS A 16 3.44 -12.13 -10.00
N ASN A 17 3.56 -11.55 -11.20
CA ASN A 17 3.99 -10.17 -11.37
C ASN A 17 2.78 -9.28 -11.61
N ILE A 18 2.71 -8.14 -10.92
CA ILE A 18 1.73 -7.08 -11.15
C ILE A 18 2.50 -5.80 -11.47
N GLU A 19 2.08 -5.10 -12.52
CA GLU A 19 2.70 -3.86 -12.96
C GLU A 19 1.64 -2.87 -13.45
N PHE A 20 1.74 -1.62 -13.01
CA PHE A 20 0.91 -0.53 -13.52
C PHE A 20 1.63 0.81 -13.41
N THR A 21 1.21 1.78 -14.23
CA THR A 21 1.72 3.15 -14.20
C THR A 21 0.55 4.11 -14.04
N VAL A 22 0.64 5.01 -13.05
CA VAL A 22 -0.42 5.97 -12.73
C VAL A 22 0.15 7.37 -12.49
N PRO A 23 -0.62 8.43 -12.78
CA PRO A 23 -0.30 9.76 -12.29
C PRO A 23 -0.37 9.79 -10.76
N VAL A 24 0.56 10.50 -10.14
CA VAL A 24 0.61 10.67 -8.69
C VAL A 24 0.70 12.14 -8.31
N THR A 25 0.01 12.49 -7.23
CA THR A 25 0.16 13.74 -6.51
C THR A 25 1.13 13.50 -5.36
N VAL A 26 2.14 14.36 -5.24
CA VAL A 26 3.16 14.28 -4.19
C VAL A 26 3.09 15.51 -3.32
N TYR A 27 3.04 15.31 -2.01
CA TYR A 27 3.08 16.38 -1.02
C TYR A 27 3.69 15.85 0.28
N ASP A 28 4.10 16.76 1.15
CA ASP A 28 4.60 16.44 2.48
C ASP A 28 3.48 16.63 3.51
N GLU A 29 3.33 15.68 4.43
CA GLU A 29 2.37 15.71 5.52
C GLU A 29 3.07 15.26 6.82
N GLU A 30 3.23 16.20 7.74
CA GLU A 30 4.01 16.02 8.98
C GLU A 30 5.42 15.47 8.73
N LYS A 31 5.68 14.20 9.12
CA LYS A 31 6.97 13.51 8.94
C LYS A 31 7.03 12.65 7.66
N PHE A 32 5.95 12.62 6.87
CA PHE A 32 5.81 11.73 5.73
C PHE A 32 5.82 12.49 4.41
N LYS A 33 6.45 11.88 3.42
CA LYS A 33 6.23 12.19 2.01
C LYS A 33 5.11 11.31 1.48
N VAL A 34 4.06 11.93 0.99
CA VAL A 34 2.83 11.27 0.57
C VAL A 34 2.76 11.14 -0.95
N LEU A 35 2.41 9.94 -1.43
CA LEU A 35 2.15 9.61 -2.83
C LEU A 35 0.69 9.19 -2.96
N ALA A 36 -0.17 10.11 -3.40
CA ALA A 36 -1.60 9.85 -3.60
C ALA A 36 -1.93 9.62 -5.08
N PHE A 37 -2.73 8.60 -5.37
CA PHE A 37 -3.13 8.22 -6.74
C PHE A 37 -4.49 7.52 -6.77
N ASP A 38 -5.11 7.49 -7.95
CA ASP A 38 -6.31 6.69 -8.20
C ASP A 38 -5.89 5.35 -8.83
N GLU A 39 -6.44 4.25 -8.32
CA GLU A 39 -6.12 2.89 -8.76
C GLU A 39 -6.63 2.61 -10.19
N PRO A 40 -5.84 1.95 -11.06
CA PRO A 40 -6.15 1.84 -12.49
C PRO A 40 -7.40 1.00 -12.82
N ASN A 41 -7.82 0.09 -11.92
CA ASN A 41 -8.94 -0.81 -12.18
C ASN A 41 -10.22 -0.47 -11.41
N THR A 42 -10.10 0.29 -10.31
CA THR A 42 -11.20 0.57 -9.39
C THR A 42 -11.54 2.06 -9.35
N ASN A 43 -10.64 2.94 -9.81
CA ASN A 43 -10.68 4.39 -9.63
C ASN A 43 -10.83 4.81 -8.15
N LEU A 44 -10.46 3.93 -7.23
CA LEU A 44 -10.46 4.23 -5.81
C LEU A 44 -9.14 4.90 -5.43
N LYS A 45 -9.20 5.74 -4.41
CA LYS A 45 -8.02 6.47 -3.92
C LYS A 45 -7.14 5.54 -3.11
N SER A 46 -5.86 5.54 -3.46
CA SER A 46 -4.78 4.89 -2.73
C SER A 46 -3.69 5.91 -2.40
N MET A 47 -3.00 5.68 -1.30
CA MET A 47 -1.99 6.57 -0.75
C MET A 47 -0.84 5.78 -0.15
N ILE A 48 0.39 6.22 -0.43
CA ILE A 48 1.60 5.67 0.19
C ILE A 48 2.30 6.79 0.94
N GLU A 49 2.51 6.60 2.23
CA GLU A 49 3.27 7.51 3.09
C GLU A 49 4.66 6.93 3.31
N LEU A 50 5.69 7.76 3.08
CA LEU A 50 7.09 7.36 3.18
C LEU A 50 7.82 8.26 4.18
N SER A 51 8.51 7.66 5.13
CA SER A 51 9.50 8.35 5.99
C SER A 51 10.84 7.61 5.96
N GLU A 52 11.79 8.01 6.80
CA GLU A 52 13.10 7.33 6.87
C GLU A 52 12.97 5.87 7.32
N ASP A 53 12.04 5.58 8.24
CA ASP A 53 11.92 4.28 8.90
C ASP A 53 10.59 3.55 8.66
N GLU A 54 9.59 4.23 8.09
CA GLU A 54 8.22 3.71 7.97
C GLU A 54 7.68 3.87 6.54
N ILE A 55 6.96 2.86 6.09
CA ILE A 55 6.16 2.88 4.85
C ILE A 55 4.73 2.47 5.22
N ASN A 56 3.77 3.36 4.98
CA ASN A 56 2.36 3.05 5.18
C ASN A 56 1.65 3.02 3.82
N ILE A 57 0.84 2.00 3.59
CA ILE A 57 0.09 1.84 2.35
C ILE A 57 -1.40 1.81 2.73
N HIS A 58 -2.13 2.81 2.26
CA HIS A 58 -3.56 2.96 2.48
C HIS A 58 -4.29 2.78 1.16
N ASN A 59 -5.26 1.88 1.10
CA ASN A 59 -6.21 1.80 0.01
C ASN A 59 -7.64 1.87 0.54
N SER A 60 -8.63 1.78 -0.34
CA SER A 60 -10.04 1.90 0.03
C SER A 60 -10.56 0.83 1.00
N SER A 61 -9.84 -0.28 1.17
CA SER A 61 -10.32 -1.47 1.90
C SER A 61 -9.38 -1.96 3.00
N SER A 62 -8.17 -1.42 3.07
CA SER A 62 -7.11 -1.92 3.95
C SER A 62 -5.99 -0.90 4.12
N THR A 63 -5.31 -1.03 5.25
CA THR A 63 -4.06 -0.31 5.54
C THR A 63 -3.00 -1.31 5.95
N ILE A 64 -1.77 -1.09 5.48
CA ILE A 64 -0.58 -1.87 5.84
C ILE A 64 0.48 -0.90 6.38
N TYR A 65 1.07 -1.23 7.53
CA TYR A 65 2.15 -0.48 8.17
C TYR A 65 3.43 -1.33 8.13
N LEU A 66 4.49 -0.79 7.53
CA LEU A 66 5.77 -1.48 7.36
C LEU A 66 6.90 -0.67 7.99
N LYS A 67 7.89 -1.35 8.55
CA LYS A 67 9.13 -0.76 9.06
C LYS A 67 10.30 -1.09 8.14
N TYR A 68 11.12 -0.09 7.84
CA TYR A 68 12.24 -0.25 6.93
C TYR A 68 13.29 -1.21 7.52
N GLN A 69 13.70 -2.20 6.72
CA GLN A 69 14.68 -3.25 7.07
C GLN A 69 14.38 -4.02 8.37
N GLN A 70 13.12 -4.08 8.78
CA GLN A 70 12.70 -4.82 9.97
C GLN A 70 11.62 -5.82 9.60
N GLU A 71 11.77 -7.05 10.08
CA GLU A 71 10.64 -7.97 10.16
C GLU A 71 9.67 -7.42 11.20
N HIS A 72 8.39 -7.38 10.84
CA HIS A 72 7.33 -6.88 11.71
C HIS A 72 6.11 -7.75 11.50
N GLU A 73 5.62 -8.35 12.58
CA GLU A 73 4.27 -8.90 12.63
C GLU A 73 3.29 -7.74 12.50
N PHE A 74 2.32 -7.84 11.59
CA PHE A 74 1.32 -6.81 11.40
C PHE A 74 -0.07 -7.41 11.36
N THR A 75 -1.04 -6.64 11.87
CA THR A 75 -2.44 -6.98 11.71
C THR A 75 -2.90 -6.48 10.35
N PHE A 76 -3.30 -7.39 9.48
CA PHE A 76 -3.98 -7.04 8.25
C PHE A 76 -5.44 -6.70 8.55
N HIS A 77 -5.79 -5.43 8.36
CA HIS A 77 -7.14 -4.92 8.52
C HIS A 77 -7.86 -4.93 7.17
N LEU A 78 -8.99 -5.62 7.10
CA LEU A 78 -9.87 -5.66 5.93
C LEU A 78 -11.25 -5.16 6.29
N ASP A 79 -11.69 -4.05 5.67
CA ASP A 79 -13.10 -3.64 5.73
C ASP A 79 -13.87 -4.28 4.58
N HIS A 80 -14.89 -5.08 4.93
CA HIS A 80 -15.84 -5.61 3.97
C HIS A 80 -17.27 -5.28 4.41
N GLN A 81 -17.91 -4.35 3.70
CA GLN A 81 -19.30 -3.93 3.92
C GLN A 81 -19.55 -3.40 5.34
N GLY A 82 -18.59 -2.67 5.91
CA GLY A 82 -18.70 -2.10 7.26
C GLY A 82 -18.40 -3.10 8.38
N LYS A 83 -17.87 -4.28 8.04
CA LYS A 83 -17.32 -5.24 9.00
C LYS A 83 -15.81 -5.25 8.88
N LEU A 84 -15.15 -4.97 10.00
CA LEU A 84 -13.70 -5.05 10.12
C LEU A 84 -13.28 -6.49 10.43
N PHE A 85 -12.36 -7.02 9.62
CA PHE A 85 -11.67 -8.27 9.86
C PHE A 85 -10.20 -7.99 10.17
N GLU A 86 -9.67 -8.71 11.14
CA GLU A 86 -8.28 -8.59 11.58
C GLU A 86 -7.60 -9.94 11.47
N LEU A 87 -6.51 -10.01 10.71
CA LEU A 87 -5.71 -11.21 10.52
C LEU A 87 -4.28 -10.92 10.98
N LEU A 88 -3.76 -11.70 11.91
CA LEU A 88 -2.37 -11.60 12.33
C LEU A 88 -1.48 -12.26 11.26
N TRP A 89 -0.47 -11.54 10.78
CA TRP A 89 0.51 -11.99 9.79
C TRP A 89 1.94 -11.75 10.25
#